data_AF-A0A7W7SG00-F1
#
_entry.id   AF-A0A7W7SG00-F1
#
_cell.length_a   1.000
_cell.length_b   1.000
_cell.length_c   1.000
_cell.angle_alpha   90.00
_cell.angle_beta   90.00
_cell.angle_gamma   90.00
#
_symmetry.space_group_name_H-M   'P 1'
#
loop_
_entity.id
_entity.type
_entity.pdbx_description
1 polymer ?
#
loop_
_entity_poly.entity_id
_entity_poly.type
_entity_poly.pdbx_seq_one_letter_code
_entity_poly.pdbx_strand_id
1 'polypeptide(L)'
;MAVAVGGALLSGCGPLRAEGGRGSSAESVEAAASALIAEVSLSFHYVAQSGENQTMDQQLEIKNIARGSVAPVLAFTALDRNGQAMPQITVGTVYGSDRGNLVVPYGTSIDILRFSGAGEQDVADVRVTLRSAAAARISAGQHDVKAQALDSQGHEVTRFERFSAVRLTNEDDFPVAVRVAYILWDRPPKGVTQQAVEVTPVGGLTEVPAHGSAVVPVTGDAAAAVARNADGPAVSLKAYSSQ
;
A
#
# COMPACT_ATOMS: atom_id res chain seq x y z
N MET A 1 -6.74 91.14 21.81
CA MET A 1 -8.04 90.74 22.37
C MET A 1 -7.92 89.27 22.75
N ALA A 2 -8.04 88.96 24.07
CA ALA A 2 -8.19 87.67 24.79
C ALA A 2 -7.37 86.43 24.31
N VAL A 3 -6.32 85.98 25.02
CA VAL A 3 -6.24 85.16 26.28
C VAL A 3 -6.36 83.63 26.05
N ALA A 4 -5.18 83.00 25.98
CA ALA A 4 -4.61 81.94 26.85
C ALA A 4 -5.35 80.61 27.19
N VAL A 5 -4.59 79.52 26.97
CA VAL A 5 -4.29 78.34 27.85
C VAL A 5 -5.30 77.19 27.98
N GLY A 6 -4.76 75.97 27.86
CA GLY A 6 -5.17 74.82 28.71
C GLY A 6 -5.20 73.48 27.97
N GLY A 7 -4.28 72.57 28.31
CA GLY A 7 -4.22 71.21 27.75
C GLY A 7 -5.05 70.19 28.53
N ALA A 8 -5.11 68.96 28.01
CA ALA A 8 -5.24 67.72 28.79
C ALA A 8 -4.97 66.49 27.90
N LEU A 9 -4.00 65.68 28.31
CA LEU A 9 -3.83 64.27 27.95
C LEU A 9 -4.87 63.45 28.72
N LEU A 10 -5.60 62.55 28.05
CA LEU A 10 -6.16 61.36 28.70
C LEU A 10 -6.04 60.13 27.79
N SER A 11 -5.21 59.22 28.28
CA SER A 11 -4.99 57.83 27.93
C SER A 11 -6.30 57.03 28.00
N GLY A 12 -6.62 56.30 26.93
CA GLY A 12 -7.66 55.27 26.92
C GLY A 12 -7.07 53.92 26.53
N CYS A 13 -6.61 53.16 27.53
CA CYS A 13 -6.39 51.72 27.40
C CYS A 13 -7.75 51.02 27.54
N GLY A 14 -8.27 50.46 26.44
CA GLY A 14 -9.36 49.48 26.46
C GLY A 14 -8.82 48.11 26.05
N PRO A 15 -9.10 47.02 26.77
CA PRO A 15 -8.64 45.70 26.37
C PRO A 15 -9.52 45.18 25.23
N LEU A 16 -8.97 45.10 24.03
CA LEU A 16 -9.53 44.27 22.97
C LEU A 16 -9.24 42.81 23.32
N ARG A 17 -10.26 42.19 23.91
CA ARG A 17 -10.37 40.76 24.11
C ARG A 17 -10.51 40.10 22.74
N ALA A 18 -9.41 39.57 22.21
CA ALA A 18 -9.40 38.66 21.07
C ALA A 18 -9.09 37.25 21.59
N GLU A 19 -10.11 36.58 22.10
CA GLU A 19 -10.19 35.11 22.12
C GLU A 19 -10.49 34.66 20.69
N GLY A 20 -9.71 33.74 20.12
CA GLY A 20 -9.99 33.25 18.78
C GLY A 20 -8.96 32.31 18.17
N GLY A 21 -8.97 31.05 18.61
CA GLY A 21 -8.83 29.90 17.71
C GLY A 21 -7.49 29.68 17.01
N ARG A 22 -6.53 29.08 17.73
CA ARG A 22 -5.37 28.38 17.12
C ARG A 22 -5.32 26.88 17.42
N GLY A 23 -6.43 26.28 17.86
CA GLY A 23 -6.52 24.83 18.16
C GLY A 23 -7.27 23.96 17.14
N SER A 24 -7.95 24.55 16.15
CA SER A 24 -9.04 23.84 15.45
C SER A 24 -8.63 22.96 14.26
N SER A 25 -7.39 23.01 13.77
CA SER A 25 -7.02 22.29 12.53
C SER A 25 -6.54 20.85 12.76
N ALA A 26 -5.88 20.56 13.88
CA ALA A 26 -5.45 19.20 14.19
C ALA A 26 -6.62 18.33 14.67
N GLU A 27 -7.45 18.86 15.58
CA GLU A 27 -8.62 18.15 16.12
C GLU A 27 -9.69 17.87 15.04
N SER A 28 -9.86 18.76 14.06
CA SER A 28 -10.82 18.56 12.97
C SER A 28 -10.34 17.54 11.93
N VAL A 29 -9.02 17.46 11.68
CA VAL A 29 -8.42 16.42 10.83
C VAL A 29 -8.49 15.06 11.53
N GLU A 30 -8.23 15.02 12.84
CA GLU A 30 -8.28 13.78 13.64
C GLU A 30 -9.73 13.27 13.82
N ALA A 31 -10.71 14.17 13.97
CA ALA A 31 -12.12 13.84 14.00
C ALA A 31 -12.65 13.35 12.64
N ALA A 32 -12.23 13.98 11.54
CA ALA A 32 -12.58 13.53 10.19
C ALA A 32 -11.94 12.17 9.85
N ALA A 33 -10.69 11.95 10.26
CA ALA A 33 -10.01 10.66 10.13
C ALA A 33 -10.69 9.58 10.98
N SER A 34 -11.07 9.88 12.22
CA SER A 34 -11.83 8.96 13.09
C SER A 34 -13.21 8.63 12.53
N ALA A 35 -13.92 9.60 11.96
CA ALA A 35 -15.20 9.38 11.31
C ALA A 35 -15.05 8.51 10.05
N LEU A 36 -14.02 8.74 9.23
CA LEU A 36 -13.71 7.87 8.09
C LEU A 36 -13.37 6.45 8.56
N ILE A 37 -12.55 6.30 9.60
CA ILE A 37 -12.21 4.99 10.18
C ILE A 37 -13.46 4.28 10.72
N ALA A 38 -14.42 5.01 11.28
CA ALA A 38 -15.68 4.45 11.75
C ALA A 38 -16.61 4.00 10.61
N GLU A 39 -16.51 4.60 9.40
CA GLU A 39 -17.23 4.17 8.20
C GLU A 39 -16.51 3.07 7.41
N VAL A 40 -15.21 2.88 7.66
CA VAL A 40 -14.37 1.87 7.01
C VAL A 40 -14.55 0.53 7.71
N SER A 41 -15.33 -0.35 7.08
CA SER A 41 -15.52 -1.72 7.56
C SER A 41 -14.55 -2.66 6.82
N LEU A 42 -13.34 -2.75 7.36
CA LEU A 42 -12.31 -3.71 6.92
C LEU A 42 -12.23 -4.89 7.90
N SER A 43 -12.10 -6.09 7.36
CA SER A 43 -11.70 -7.27 8.13
C SER A 43 -10.48 -7.92 7.51
N PHE A 44 -9.63 -8.47 8.36
CA PHE A 44 -8.31 -8.97 7.98
C PHE A 44 -8.21 -10.46 8.32
N HIS A 45 -7.67 -11.25 7.39
CA HIS A 45 -7.37 -12.66 7.63
C HIS A 45 -5.99 -12.99 7.07
N TYR A 46 -5.12 -13.52 7.93
CA TYR A 46 -3.79 -13.95 7.52
C TYR A 46 -3.82 -15.43 7.13
N VAL A 47 -3.24 -15.73 5.96
CA VAL A 47 -3.12 -17.05 5.39
C VAL A 47 -1.63 -17.37 5.25
N ALA A 48 -1.11 -18.17 6.19
CA ALA A 48 0.29 -18.54 6.20
C ALA A 48 0.67 -19.32 4.93
N GLN A 49 -0.11 -20.36 4.59
CA GLN A 49 0.10 -21.21 3.42
C GLN A 49 -1.14 -21.20 2.54
N SER A 50 -0.97 -20.83 1.27
CA SER A 50 -2.10 -20.64 0.35
C SER A 50 -2.59 -21.93 -0.34
N GLY A 51 -2.00 -23.08 0.02
CA GLY A 51 -2.37 -24.42 -0.46
C GLY A 51 -1.55 -24.90 -1.67
N GLU A 52 -1.64 -26.20 -2.00
CA GLU A 52 -0.73 -26.89 -2.94
C GLU A 52 -0.67 -26.31 -4.36
N ASN A 53 -1.72 -25.58 -4.79
CA ASN A 53 -1.81 -25.00 -6.14
C ASN A 53 -1.60 -23.48 -6.17
N GLN A 54 -1.39 -22.84 -5.01
CA GLN A 54 -1.12 -21.41 -4.93
C GLN A 54 0.37 -21.17 -4.69
N THR A 55 0.90 -20.13 -5.35
CA THR A 55 2.35 -19.89 -5.45
C THR A 55 2.83 -18.74 -4.57
N MET A 56 1.99 -18.25 -3.66
CA MET A 56 2.29 -17.10 -2.82
C MET A 56 1.82 -17.39 -1.41
N ASP A 57 2.74 -17.65 -0.50
CA ASP A 57 2.42 -17.78 0.90
C ASP A 57 2.33 -16.40 1.58
N GLN A 58 1.99 -16.40 2.86
CA GLN A 58 2.02 -15.21 3.71
C GLN A 58 1.04 -14.12 3.25
N GLN A 59 -0.15 -14.51 2.78
CA GLN A 59 -1.14 -13.58 2.27
C GLN A 59 -1.90 -12.92 3.43
N LEU A 60 -2.15 -11.63 3.29
CA LEU A 60 -3.15 -10.90 4.06
C LEU A 60 -4.36 -10.67 3.17
N GLU A 61 -5.46 -11.37 3.46
CA GLU A 61 -6.75 -11.06 2.88
C GLU A 61 -7.35 -9.85 3.59
N ILE A 62 -7.69 -8.83 2.81
CA ILE A 62 -8.32 -7.59 3.27
C ILE A 62 -9.70 -7.52 2.64
N LYS A 63 -10.74 -7.73 3.45
CA LYS A 63 -12.12 -7.64 3.00
C LYS A 63 -12.67 -6.26 3.32
N ASN A 64 -13.14 -5.55 2.30
CA ASN A 64 -13.83 -4.27 2.40
C ASN A 64 -15.31 -4.48 2.07
N ILE A 65 -16.19 -4.23 3.03
CA ILE A 65 -17.65 -4.29 2.81
C ILE A 65 -18.26 -2.90 2.58
N ALA A 66 -17.47 -1.83 2.66
CA ALA A 66 -17.92 -0.49 2.31
C ALA A 66 -18.05 -0.35 0.79
N ARG A 67 -18.99 0.49 0.34
CA ARG A 67 -19.23 0.70 -1.09
C ARG A 67 -18.07 1.41 -1.81
N GLY A 68 -17.28 2.19 -1.06
CA GLY A 68 -16.13 2.93 -1.58
C GLY A 68 -14.84 2.13 -1.46
N SER A 69 -13.92 2.37 -2.40
CA SER A 69 -12.54 1.88 -2.30
C SER A 69 -11.74 2.70 -1.29
N VAL A 70 -10.80 2.06 -0.62
CA VAL A 70 -9.96 2.71 0.40
C VAL A 70 -8.51 2.28 0.26
N ALA A 71 -7.57 3.16 0.59
CA ALA A 71 -6.16 2.84 0.75
C ALA A 71 -5.81 2.86 2.25
N PRO A 72 -5.71 1.70 2.92
CA PRO A 72 -5.42 1.64 4.34
C PRO A 72 -3.92 1.85 4.62
N VAL A 73 -3.63 2.38 5.81
CA VAL A 73 -2.33 2.31 6.46
C VAL A 73 -2.47 1.36 7.64
N LEU A 74 -1.91 0.17 7.52
CA LEU A 74 -1.99 -0.90 8.50
C LEU A 74 -0.71 -0.96 9.34
N ALA A 75 -0.87 -1.31 10.61
CA ALA A 75 0.22 -1.74 11.47
C ALA A 75 0.03 -3.20 11.86
N PHE A 76 1.14 -3.90 12.06
CA PHE A 76 1.17 -5.34 12.22
C PHE A 76 1.95 -5.73 13.46
N THR A 77 1.43 -6.74 14.17
CA THR A 77 2.15 -7.44 15.24
C THR A 77 2.17 -8.92 14.90
N ALA A 78 3.35 -9.47 14.62
CA ALA A 78 3.53 -10.91 14.41
C ALA A 78 3.23 -11.69 15.70
N LEU A 79 2.55 -12.83 15.56
CA LEU A 79 2.14 -13.71 16.65
C LEU A 79 2.69 -15.12 16.44
N ASP A 80 3.10 -15.76 17.55
CA ASP A 80 3.45 -17.17 17.57
C ASP A 80 2.19 -18.07 17.56
N ARG A 81 2.40 -19.39 17.54
CA ARG A 81 1.32 -20.40 17.58
C ARG A 81 0.42 -20.34 18.83
N ASN A 82 0.87 -19.66 19.89
CA ASN A 82 0.12 -19.48 21.13
C ASN A 82 -0.60 -18.11 21.16
N GLY A 83 -0.52 -17.32 20.08
CA GLY A 83 -1.07 -15.97 20.00
C GLY A 83 -0.24 -14.91 20.75
N GLN A 84 1.00 -15.22 21.14
CA GLN A 84 1.90 -14.29 21.81
C GLN A 84 2.62 -13.41 20.80
N ALA A 85 2.77 -12.12 21.11
CA ALA A 85 3.48 -11.19 20.25
C ALA A 85 4.98 -11.55 20.14
N MET A 86 5.52 -11.43 18.94
CA MET A 86 6.93 -11.66 18.62
C MET A 86 7.62 -10.31 18.34
N PRO A 87 8.04 -9.56 19.36
CA PRO A 87 8.53 -8.18 19.22
C PRO A 87 9.84 -8.07 18.43
N GLN A 88 10.59 -9.16 18.28
CA GLN A 88 11.80 -9.23 17.48
C GLN A 88 11.53 -9.38 15.97
N ILE A 89 10.27 -9.59 15.57
CA ILE A 89 9.87 -9.76 14.18
C ILE A 89 9.29 -8.45 13.65
N THR A 90 9.86 -7.97 12.55
CA THR A 90 9.30 -6.86 11.78
C THR A 90 8.46 -7.42 10.64
N VAL A 91 7.25 -6.89 10.49
CA VAL A 91 6.33 -7.22 9.38
C VAL A 91 6.33 -6.06 8.39
N GLY A 92 6.60 -6.35 7.13
CA GLY A 92 6.42 -5.41 6.02
C GLY A 92 5.46 -5.98 4.98
N THR A 93 5.08 -5.16 4.00
CA THR A 93 4.17 -5.61 2.94
C THR A 93 4.69 -5.36 1.53
N VAL A 94 4.31 -6.25 0.62
CA VAL A 94 4.72 -6.21 -0.79
C VAL A 94 3.98 -5.10 -1.53
N TYR A 95 2.64 -5.05 -1.43
CA TYR A 95 1.82 -4.08 -2.15
C TYR A 95 1.60 -2.78 -1.38
N GLY A 96 1.99 -2.74 -0.10
CA GLY A 96 2.09 -1.49 0.63
C GLY A 96 0.80 -1.08 1.34
N SER A 97 0.02 -2.04 1.85
CA SER A 97 -1.05 -1.77 2.80
C SER A 97 -0.55 -1.18 4.14
N ASP A 98 0.76 -1.20 4.42
CA ASP A 98 1.39 -0.54 5.57
C ASP A 98 1.68 0.95 5.34
N ARG A 99 1.50 1.44 4.11
CA ARG A 99 1.91 2.79 3.68
C ARG A 99 0.87 3.50 2.80
N GLY A 100 -0.33 2.94 2.67
CA GLY A 100 -1.41 3.54 1.88
C GLY A 100 -1.24 3.40 0.37
N ASN A 101 -0.40 2.49 -0.10
CA ASN A 101 -0.21 2.27 -1.53
C ASN A 101 -1.22 1.29 -2.12
N LEU A 102 -1.63 0.27 -1.37
CA LEU A 102 -2.61 -0.72 -1.84
C LEU A 102 -4.01 -0.12 -1.74
N VAL A 103 -4.72 -0.05 -2.86
CA VAL A 103 -6.16 0.26 -2.86
C VAL A 103 -6.95 -1.03 -2.70
N VAL A 104 -7.94 -0.99 -1.82
CA VAL A 104 -8.84 -2.09 -1.46
C VAL A 104 -10.27 -1.70 -1.88
N PRO A 105 -10.73 -2.14 -3.06
CA PRO A 105 -12.12 -1.98 -3.48
C PRO A 105 -13.08 -2.83 -2.64
N TYR A 106 -14.39 -2.61 -2.82
CA TYR A 106 -15.41 -3.50 -2.28
C TYR A 106 -15.13 -4.95 -2.71
N GLY A 107 -15.14 -5.87 -1.75
CA GLY A 107 -14.78 -7.28 -1.94
C GLY A 107 -13.52 -7.65 -1.16
N THR A 108 -12.76 -8.60 -1.70
CA THR A 108 -11.50 -9.08 -1.10
C THR A 108 -10.33 -8.61 -1.94
N SER A 109 -9.35 -7.98 -1.30
CA SER A 109 -8.03 -7.72 -1.86
C SER A 109 -6.99 -8.51 -1.09
N ILE A 110 -5.82 -8.73 -1.69
CA ILE A 110 -4.70 -9.44 -1.06
C ILE A 110 -3.51 -8.50 -0.99
N ASP A 111 -2.82 -8.48 0.15
CA ASP A 111 -1.41 -8.08 0.24
C ASP A 111 -0.56 -9.30 0.62
N ILE A 112 0.74 -9.23 0.40
CA ILE A 112 1.68 -10.26 0.83
C ILE A 112 2.51 -9.69 1.97
N LEU A 113 2.55 -10.41 3.08
CA LEU A 113 3.36 -10.05 4.24
C LEU A 113 4.76 -10.63 4.10
N ARG A 114 5.74 -9.86 4.55
CA ARG A 114 7.13 -10.28 4.67
C ARG A 114 7.55 -10.15 6.12
N PHE A 115 8.13 -11.20 6.65
CA PHE A 115 8.64 -11.24 8.01
C PHE A 115 10.16 -11.12 7.97
N SER A 116 10.70 -10.38 8.93
CA SER A 116 12.15 -10.24 9.10
C SER A 116 12.51 -10.24 10.57
N GLY A 117 13.45 -11.09 10.96
CA GLY A 117 13.98 -11.13 12.32
C GLY A 117 14.21 -12.55 12.84
N ALA A 118 14.79 -12.66 14.03
CA ALA A 118 15.07 -13.95 14.64
C ALA A 118 13.77 -14.70 14.99
N GLY A 119 13.52 -15.83 14.33
CA GLY A 119 12.30 -16.61 14.51
C GLY A 119 11.20 -16.32 13.50
N GLU A 120 11.49 -15.66 12.36
CA GLU A 120 10.47 -15.29 11.38
C GLU A 120 9.68 -16.48 10.82
N GLN A 121 10.30 -17.66 10.74
CA GLN A 121 9.63 -18.91 10.35
C GLN A 121 8.61 -19.43 11.38
N ASP A 122 8.64 -18.93 12.62
CA ASP A 122 7.76 -19.36 13.71
C ASP A 122 6.48 -18.50 13.82
N VAL A 123 6.32 -17.51 12.94
CA VAL A 123 5.10 -16.70 12.85
C VAL A 123 3.94 -17.58 12.42
N ALA A 124 2.88 -17.59 13.24
CA ALA A 124 1.67 -18.37 12.99
C ALA A 124 0.47 -17.49 12.63
N ASP A 125 0.46 -16.24 13.09
CA ASP A 125 -0.62 -15.28 12.82
C ASP A 125 -0.12 -13.84 12.89
N VAL A 126 -0.96 -12.88 12.48
CA VAL A 126 -0.68 -11.44 12.55
C VAL A 126 -1.88 -10.70 13.10
N ARG A 127 -1.66 -9.94 14.17
CA ARG A 127 -2.64 -8.94 14.62
C ARG A 127 -2.50 -7.69 13.75
N VAL A 128 -3.59 -7.29 13.12
CA VAL A 128 -3.66 -6.11 12.26
C VAL A 128 -4.34 -4.96 13.00
N THR A 129 -3.80 -3.75 12.88
CA THR A 129 -4.40 -2.51 13.37
C THR A 129 -4.50 -1.51 12.23
N LEU A 130 -5.72 -1.04 11.94
CA LEU A 130 -5.93 0.06 11.02
C LEU A 130 -5.47 1.37 11.68
N ARG A 131 -4.48 2.05 11.10
CA ARG A 131 -3.98 3.35 11.59
C ARG A 131 -4.73 4.51 10.94
N SER A 132 -4.92 4.44 9.63
CA SER A 132 -5.70 5.40 8.86
C SER A 132 -6.18 4.74 7.57
N ALA A 133 -7.14 5.38 6.90
CA ALA A 133 -7.58 5.00 5.57
C ALA A 133 -7.87 6.26 4.77
N ALA A 134 -7.45 6.29 3.51
CA ALA A 134 -7.82 7.33 2.56
C ALA A 134 -8.88 6.80 1.60
N ALA A 135 -9.86 7.62 1.25
CA ALA A 135 -10.79 7.29 0.17
C ALA A 135 -10.03 7.17 -1.16
N ALA A 136 -10.33 6.13 -1.93
CA ALA A 136 -9.73 5.87 -3.23
C ALA A 136 -10.80 5.89 -4.33
N ARG A 137 -10.40 6.32 -5.52
CA ARG A 137 -11.30 6.45 -6.69
C ARG A 137 -11.15 5.26 -7.64
N ILE A 138 -11.38 4.08 -7.12
CA ILE A 138 -11.41 2.83 -7.90
C ILE A 138 -12.80 2.22 -7.76
N SER A 139 -13.37 1.74 -8.85
CA SER A 139 -14.68 1.10 -8.86
C SER A 139 -14.61 -0.30 -8.25
N ALA A 140 -15.69 -0.70 -7.57
CA ALA A 140 -15.88 -2.08 -7.16
C ALA A 140 -15.97 -3.00 -8.38
N GLY A 141 -15.53 -4.26 -8.24
CA GLY A 141 -15.62 -5.26 -9.32
C GLY A 141 -14.60 -5.09 -10.45
N GLN A 142 -13.55 -4.31 -10.22
CA GLN A 142 -12.40 -4.18 -11.14
C GLN A 142 -11.77 -5.56 -11.41
N HIS A 143 -11.38 -5.80 -12.67
CA HIS A 143 -10.57 -6.95 -13.03
C HIS A 143 -9.08 -6.70 -12.72
N ASP A 144 -8.34 -7.78 -12.47
CA ASP A 144 -6.89 -7.68 -12.28
C ASP A 144 -6.22 -7.17 -13.57
N VAL A 145 -5.38 -6.14 -13.43
CA VAL A 145 -4.53 -5.69 -14.54
C VAL A 145 -3.49 -6.76 -14.84
N LYS A 146 -3.47 -7.22 -16.09
CA LYS A 146 -2.50 -8.22 -16.56
C LYS A 146 -1.15 -7.57 -16.75
N ALA A 147 -0.11 -8.14 -16.15
CA ALA A 147 1.28 -7.72 -16.33
C ALA A 147 2.06 -8.75 -17.17
N GLN A 148 2.55 -8.32 -18.33
CA GLN A 148 3.30 -9.15 -19.27
C GLN A 148 4.72 -8.60 -19.45
N ALA A 149 5.74 -9.43 -19.23
CA ALA A 149 7.12 -9.06 -19.45
C ALA A 149 7.44 -8.97 -20.95
N LEU A 150 8.23 -7.97 -21.34
CA LEU A 150 8.66 -7.71 -22.72
C LEU A 150 10.19 -7.55 -22.82
N ASP A 151 10.77 -8.10 -23.89
CA ASP A 151 12.18 -7.90 -24.24
C ASP A 151 12.45 -6.49 -24.80
N SER A 152 13.70 -6.23 -25.21
CA SER A 152 14.13 -4.93 -25.76
C SER A 152 13.54 -4.60 -27.13
N GLN A 153 12.97 -5.59 -27.82
CA GLN A 153 12.30 -5.44 -29.11
C GLN A 153 10.78 -5.33 -28.95
N GLY A 154 10.26 -5.45 -27.73
CA GLY A 154 8.84 -5.42 -27.42
C GLY A 154 8.13 -6.77 -27.59
N HIS A 155 8.86 -7.87 -27.75
CA HIS A 155 8.29 -9.21 -27.78
C HIS A 155 8.00 -9.72 -26.38
N GLU A 156 6.95 -10.53 -26.26
CA GLU A 156 6.59 -11.17 -25.00
C GLU A 156 7.63 -12.22 -24.62
N VAL A 157 8.06 -12.16 -23.36
CA VAL A 157 8.95 -13.16 -22.74
C VAL A 157 8.36 -13.61 -21.42
N THR A 158 8.83 -14.75 -20.90
CA THR A 158 8.44 -15.17 -19.57
C THR A 158 9.08 -14.26 -18.52
N ARG A 159 8.45 -14.17 -17.34
CA ARG A 159 9.00 -13.44 -16.19
C ARG A 159 10.32 -14.00 -15.64
N PHE A 160 10.69 -15.22 -16.06
CA PHE A 160 11.96 -15.86 -15.70
C PHE A 160 13.09 -15.41 -16.62
N GLU A 161 12.78 -14.98 -17.84
CA GLU A 161 13.78 -14.45 -18.77
C GLU A 161 14.13 -13.01 -18.42
N ARG A 162 15.22 -12.52 -19.01
CA ARG A 162 15.56 -11.09 -18.94
C ARG A 162 14.55 -10.27 -19.74
N PHE A 163 13.95 -9.27 -19.11
CA PHE A 163 13.01 -8.34 -19.75
C PHE A 163 13.39 -6.88 -19.48
N SER A 164 12.97 -5.98 -20.36
CA SER A 164 13.26 -4.54 -20.29
C SER A 164 12.03 -3.66 -20.17
N ALA A 165 10.83 -4.23 -20.32
CA ALA A 165 9.58 -3.53 -20.12
C ALA A 165 8.48 -4.46 -19.61
N VAL A 166 7.42 -3.88 -19.07
CA VAL A 166 6.20 -4.57 -18.66
C VAL A 166 5.01 -3.94 -19.36
N ARG A 167 4.26 -4.73 -20.12
CA ARG A 167 2.95 -4.31 -20.64
C ARG A 167 1.88 -4.59 -19.62
N LEU A 168 1.13 -3.57 -19.30
CA LEU A 168 -0.06 -3.61 -18.45
C LEU A 168 -1.29 -3.59 -19.35
N THR A 169 -2.23 -4.50 -19.14
CA THR A 169 -3.47 -4.58 -19.92
C THR A 169 -4.67 -4.53 -18.98
N ASN A 170 -5.56 -3.60 -19.25
CA ASN A 170 -6.79 -3.38 -18.50
C ASN A 170 -7.99 -3.84 -19.34
N GLU A 171 -8.82 -4.70 -18.76
CA GLU A 171 -10.03 -5.23 -19.41
C GLU A 171 -11.29 -4.46 -19.02
N ASP A 172 -11.21 -3.59 -18.02
CA ASP A 172 -12.31 -2.77 -17.54
C ASP A 172 -12.66 -1.62 -18.50
N ASP A 173 -13.88 -1.11 -18.38
CA ASP A 173 -14.44 0.01 -19.16
C ASP A 173 -14.10 1.39 -18.58
N PHE A 174 -13.28 1.43 -17.52
CA PHE A 174 -12.73 2.64 -16.91
C PHE A 174 -11.19 2.55 -16.77
N PRO A 175 -10.48 3.70 -16.75
CA PRO A 175 -9.04 3.71 -16.50
C PRO A 175 -8.72 3.26 -15.06
N VAL A 176 -7.60 2.58 -14.89
CA VAL A 176 -7.14 2.04 -13.60
C VAL A 176 -5.72 2.49 -13.29
N ALA A 177 -5.47 2.85 -12.04
CA ALA A 177 -4.15 3.23 -11.57
C ALA A 177 -3.50 2.04 -10.83
N VAL A 178 -2.33 1.62 -11.29
CA VAL A 178 -1.62 0.46 -10.74
C VAL A 178 -0.16 0.73 -10.51
N ARG A 179 0.42 -0.05 -9.60
CA ARG A 179 1.87 -0.21 -9.46
C ARG A 179 2.25 -1.64 -9.77
N VAL A 180 3.52 -1.85 -10.08
CA VAL A 180 4.06 -3.16 -10.43
C VAL A 180 5.14 -3.55 -9.44
N ALA A 181 5.04 -4.76 -8.89
CA ALA A 181 6.05 -5.37 -8.06
C ALA A 181 6.73 -6.54 -8.80
N TYR A 182 8.06 -6.49 -8.87
CA TYR A 182 8.89 -7.65 -9.16
C TYR A 182 9.27 -8.30 -7.83
N ILE A 183 8.82 -9.53 -7.63
CA ILE A 183 8.94 -10.25 -6.36
C ILE A 183 9.87 -11.43 -6.57
N LEU A 184 10.93 -11.46 -5.79
CA LEU A 184 11.80 -12.61 -5.64
C LEU A 184 11.34 -13.41 -4.43
N TRP A 185 11.11 -14.70 -4.63
CA TRP A 185 10.71 -15.62 -3.57
C TRP A 185 11.88 -16.53 -3.19
N ASP A 186 11.94 -16.92 -1.92
CA ASP A 186 12.79 -18.03 -1.52
C ASP A 186 12.21 -19.38 -2.00
N ARG A 187 12.98 -20.45 -1.76
CA ARG A 187 12.62 -21.84 -2.06
C ARG A 187 12.83 -22.67 -0.81
N PRO A 188 11.97 -22.52 0.20
CA PRO A 188 12.17 -23.20 1.46
C PRO A 188 11.94 -24.72 1.29
N PRO A 189 12.46 -25.55 2.21
CA PRO A 189 12.14 -26.97 2.24
C PRO A 189 10.62 -27.21 2.39
N LYS A 190 10.15 -28.38 1.96
CA LYS A 190 8.73 -28.76 2.10
C LYS A 190 8.26 -28.61 3.54
N GLY A 191 7.11 -27.96 3.72
CA GLY A 191 6.50 -27.71 5.03
C GLY A 191 6.97 -26.43 5.72
N VAL A 192 7.97 -25.74 5.16
CA VAL A 192 8.33 -24.39 5.54
C VAL A 192 7.72 -23.42 4.53
N THR A 193 7.22 -22.31 5.05
CA THR A 193 6.42 -21.36 4.29
C THR A 193 7.31 -20.42 3.47
N GLN A 194 6.92 -20.15 2.23
CA GLN A 194 7.65 -19.26 1.32
C GLN A 194 7.59 -17.80 1.77
N GLN A 195 8.69 -17.05 1.62
CA GLN A 195 8.80 -15.62 1.88
C GLN A 195 9.17 -14.86 0.61
N ALA A 196 8.61 -13.66 0.46
CA ALA A 196 9.12 -12.69 -0.49
C ALA A 196 10.45 -12.13 0.05
N VAL A 197 11.59 -12.52 -0.50
CA VAL A 197 12.91 -12.11 0.01
C VAL A 197 13.34 -10.74 -0.51
N GLU A 198 12.96 -10.40 -1.75
CA GLU A 198 13.22 -9.10 -2.36
C GLU A 198 11.98 -8.63 -3.11
N VAL A 199 11.62 -7.36 -2.95
CA VAL A 199 10.50 -6.74 -3.65
C VAL A 199 11.03 -5.47 -4.28
N THR A 200 11.05 -5.44 -5.61
CA THR A 200 11.53 -4.28 -6.36
C THR A 200 10.36 -3.66 -7.13
N PRO A 201 10.01 -2.39 -6.86
CA PRO A 201 9.04 -1.67 -7.66
C PRO A 201 9.51 -1.55 -9.12
N VAL A 202 8.63 -1.81 -10.07
CA VAL A 202 8.90 -1.59 -11.50
C VAL A 202 8.19 -0.30 -11.92
N GLY A 203 8.97 0.76 -12.12
CA GLY A 203 8.43 2.08 -12.46
C GLY A 203 7.68 2.76 -11.31
N GLY A 204 6.78 3.67 -11.65
CA GLY A 204 5.95 4.44 -10.72
C GLY A 204 4.48 4.00 -10.74
N LEU A 205 3.60 4.88 -10.25
CA LEU A 205 2.16 4.75 -10.45
C LEU A 205 1.86 4.93 -11.94
N THR A 206 1.14 3.97 -12.53
CA THR A 206 0.82 3.96 -13.97
C THR A 206 -0.68 3.91 -14.14
N GLU A 207 -1.22 4.86 -14.92
CA GLU A 207 -2.61 4.81 -15.37
C GLU A 207 -2.70 3.95 -16.64
N VAL A 208 -3.57 2.95 -16.61
CA VAL A 208 -3.86 2.08 -17.75
C VAL A 208 -5.26 2.44 -18.26
N PRO A 209 -5.39 2.89 -19.53
CA PRO A 209 -6.69 3.28 -20.08
C PRO A 209 -7.72 2.14 -20.07
N ALA A 210 -9.00 2.50 -20.10
CA ALA A 210 -10.10 1.55 -20.32
C ALA A 210 -9.88 0.71 -21.58
N HIS A 211 -10.05 -0.62 -21.49
CA HIS A 211 -9.77 -1.59 -22.56
C HIS A 211 -8.39 -1.40 -23.24
N GLY A 212 -7.45 -0.81 -22.52
CA GLY A 212 -6.20 -0.30 -23.06
C GLY A 212 -4.98 -1.05 -22.55
N SER A 213 -3.81 -0.54 -22.94
CA SER A 213 -2.55 -1.00 -22.39
C SER A 213 -1.58 0.14 -22.20
N ALA A 214 -0.69 -0.01 -21.21
CA ALA A 214 0.43 0.88 -20.94
C ALA A 214 1.72 0.07 -20.88
N VAL A 215 2.86 0.67 -21.25
CA VAL A 215 4.17 0.01 -21.17
C VAL A 215 5.02 0.74 -20.14
N VAL A 216 5.48 -0.01 -19.13
CA VAL A 216 6.34 0.49 -18.07
C VAL A 216 7.78 0.03 -18.35
N PRO A 217 8.73 0.96 -18.58
CA PRO A 217 10.12 0.58 -18.77
C PRO A 217 10.74 0.08 -17.47
N VAL A 218 11.54 -0.98 -17.57
CA VAL A 218 12.31 -1.54 -16.44
C VAL A 218 13.65 -0.83 -16.41
N THR A 219 13.87 0.00 -15.39
CA THR A 219 15.06 0.85 -15.25
C THR A 219 15.60 0.80 -13.82
N GLY A 220 16.81 1.34 -13.60
CA GLY A 220 17.41 1.46 -12.27
C GLY A 220 17.50 0.14 -11.50
N ASP A 221 17.06 0.16 -10.25
CA ASP A 221 17.08 -1.01 -9.35
C ASP A 221 16.28 -2.18 -9.90
N ALA A 222 15.16 -1.93 -10.59
CA ALA A 222 14.36 -2.98 -11.22
C ALA A 222 15.14 -3.67 -12.34
N ALA A 223 15.85 -2.91 -13.18
CA ALA A 223 16.68 -3.50 -14.23
C ALA A 223 17.84 -4.32 -13.63
N ALA A 224 18.42 -3.84 -12.53
CA ALA A 224 19.45 -4.59 -11.81
C ALA A 224 18.90 -5.88 -11.18
N ALA A 225 17.71 -5.84 -10.56
CA ALA A 225 17.06 -7.00 -9.97
C ALA A 225 16.69 -8.06 -11.02
N VAL A 226 16.10 -7.64 -12.15
CA VAL A 226 15.80 -8.53 -13.28
C VAL A 226 17.08 -9.13 -13.85
N ALA A 227 18.13 -8.33 -14.04
CA ALA A 227 19.40 -8.82 -14.56
C ALA A 227 20.07 -9.86 -13.65
N ARG A 228 19.96 -9.71 -12.33
CA ARG A 228 20.53 -10.65 -11.34
C ARG A 228 19.74 -11.95 -11.24
N ASN A 229 18.42 -11.90 -11.44
CA ASN A 229 17.50 -13.01 -11.16
C ASN A 229 16.91 -13.67 -12.42
N ALA A 230 17.22 -13.14 -13.61
CA ALA A 230 16.91 -13.79 -14.88
C ALA A 230 17.50 -15.20 -14.93
N ASP A 231 16.76 -16.11 -15.54
CA ASP A 231 17.02 -17.54 -15.64
C ASP A 231 17.15 -18.24 -14.29
N GLY A 232 16.70 -17.56 -13.23
CA GLY A 232 17.08 -17.83 -11.86
C GLY A 232 15.90 -18.24 -10.96
N PRO A 233 15.72 -17.60 -9.78
CA PRO A 233 14.85 -18.11 -8.71
C PRO A 233 13.35 -18.12 -9.06
N ALA A 234 12.53 -18.52 -8.09
CA ALA A 234 11.09 -18.35 -8.20
C ALA A 234 10.77 -16.83 -8.15
N VAL A 235 10.30 -16.28 -9.27
CA VAL A 235 9.97 -14.86 -9.40
C VAL A 235 8.52 -14.66 -9.83
N SER A 236 7.93 -13.57 -9.36
CA SER A 236 6.59 -13.11 -9.76
C SER A 236 6.64 -11.67 -10.24
N LEU A 237 5.82 -11.36 -11.22
CA LEU A 237 5.54 -10.01 -11.68
C LEU A 237 4.05 -9.75 -11.47
N LYS A 238 3.72 -8.77 -10.62
CA LYS A 238 2.33 -8.52 -10.18
C LYS A 238 2.00 -7.04 -10.29
N ALA A 239 0.91 -6.73 -10.96
CA ALA A 239 0.28 -5.41 -10.87
C ALA A 239 -0.74 -5.42 -9.74
N TYR A 240 -0.86 -4.30 -9.02
CA TYR A 240 -1.84 -4.11 -7.96
C TYR A 240 -2.43 -2.70 -8.02
N SER A 241 -3.71 -2.58 -7.68
CA SER A 241 -4.42 -1.30 -7.65
C SER A 241 -3.81 -0.35 -6.61
N SER A 242 -3.53 0.88 -7.02
CA SER A 242 -2.78 1.85 -6.22
C SER A 242 -3.22 3.29 -6.50
N GLN A 243 -2.78 4.23 -5.67
CA GLN A 243 -3.01 5.67 -5.83
C GLN A 243 -1.80 6.52 -5.45
#